data_AF-A0A8B9NFY6-F1
#
_entry.id   AF-A0A8B9NFY6-F1
#
_cell.length_a   1.000
_cell.length_b   1.000
_cell.length_c   1.000
_cell.angle_alpha   90.00
_cell.angle_beta   90.00
_cell.angle_gamma   90.00
#
_symmetry.space_group_name_H-M   'P 1'
#
loop_
_entity.id
_entity.type
_entity.pdbx_description
1 polymer ?
#
loop_
_entity_poly.entity_id
_entity_poly.type
_entity_poly.pdbx_seq_one_letter_code
_entity_poly.pdbx_strand_id
1 'polypeptide(L)'
;QYTDVLKTIYKGPLLDDGALAQAVSRGASSPEFTKLCAWLVSELRLFCKLEENVQATNTEEFQLEMSGLLAEMNCPYASLTSGDVTKRLHNQKNCLLLLSKLKGCLQANLFLCKNHSIVSYT
;
A
#
# COMPACT_ATOMS: atom_id res chain seq x y z
N GLN A 1 -17.10 -0.59 -6.22
CA GLN A 1 -16.39 -1.88 -6.38
C GLN A 1 -14.95 -1.89 -5.82
N TYR A 2 -14.27 -0.75 -5.61
CA TYR A 2 -12.90 -0.72 -5.05
C TYR A 2 -12.77 -1.07 -3.54
N THR A 3 -13.89 -1.06 -2.80
CA THR A 3 -13.94 -1.29 -1.36
C THR A 3 -14.02 -2.77 -0.99
N ASP A 4 -14.42 -3.65 -1.91
CA ASP A 4 -14.78 -5.04 -1.60
C ASP A 4 -13.56 -5.87 -1.18
N VAL A 5 -12.49 -5.84 -1.99
CA VAL A 5 -11.24 -6.54 -1.66
C VAL A 5 -10.57 -5.94 -0.43
N LEU A 6 -10.54 -4.60 -0.30
CA LEU A 6 -9.92 -3.96 0.86
C LEU A 6 -10.64 -4.38 2.15
N LYS A 7 -11.98 -4.53 2.14
CA LYS A 7 -12.75 -5.05 3.28
C LYS A 7 -12.39 -6.50 3.65
N THR A 8 -11.93 -7.29 2.68
CA THR A 8 -11.54 -8.70 2.91
C THR A 8 -10.20 -8.82 3.64
N ILE A 9 -9.27 -7.90 3.40
CA ILE A 9 -7.90 -7.92 3.98
C ILE A 9 -7.73 -6.94 5.14
N TYR A 10 -8.28 -5.73 5.04
CA TYR A 10 -8.18 -4.69 6.06
C TYR A 10 -9.49 -4.58 6.82
N LYS A 11 -9.43 -4.54 8.16
CA LYS A 11 -10.59 -4.39 9.08
C LYS A 11 -10.55 -3.10 9.91
N GLY A 12 -9.86 -2.07 9.43
CA GLY A 12 -9.70 -0.81 10.17
C GLY A 12 -10.78 0.24 9.87
N PRO A 13 -10.72 1.41 10.52
CA PRO A 13 -11.75 2.46 10.45
C PRO A 13 -11.87 3.13 9.06
N LEU A 14 -10.93 2.87 8.14
CA LEU A 14 -10.95 3.41 6.78
C LEU A 14 -11.88 2.66 5.82
N LEU A 15 -12.62 1.65 6.32
CA LEU A 15 -13.64 0.93 5.55
C LEU A 15 -14.99 1.65 5.51
N ASP A 16 -15.16 2.69 6.34
CA ASP A 16 -16.31 3.58 6.31
C ASP A 16 -16.38 4.35 4.99
N ASP A 17 -17.61 4.54 4.51
CA ASP A 17 -17.88 5.24 3.25
C ASP A 17 -17.37 6.68 3.33
N GLY A 18 -16.32 6.98 2.54
CA GLY A 18 -15.69 8.31 2.47
C GLY A 18 -14.48 8.52 3.38
N ALA A 19 -14.25 7.70 4.41
CA ALA A 19 -13.10 7.83 5.31
C ALA A 19 -11.77 7.65 4.55
N LEU A 20 -11.71 6.63 3.69
CA LEU A 20 -10.57 6.42 2.79
C LEU A 20 -10.39 7.60 1.82
N ALA A 21 -11.48 8.13 1.25
CA ALA A 21 -11.39 9.24 0.30
C ALA A 21 -10.83 10.50 0.95
N GLN A 22 -11.21 10.79 2.20
CA GLN A 22 -10.69 11.91 2.98
C GLN A 22 -9.20 11.72 3.32
N ALA A 23 -8.81 10.55 3.79
CA ALA A 23 -7.41 10.24 4.09
C ALA A 23 -6.52 10.41 2.85
N VAL A 24 -6.99 9.88 1.71
CA VAL A 24 -6.29 9.95 0.43
C VAL A 24 -6.26 11.36 -0.16
N SER A 25 -7.28 12.20 0.09
CA SER A 25 -7.23 13.62 -0.29
C SER A 25 -6.17 14.42 0.46
N ARG A 26 -5.86 14.00 1.69
CA ARG A 26 -4.81 14.58 2.53
C ARG A 26 -3.44 13.95 2.27
N GLY A 27 -3.40 12.78 1.63
CA GLY A 27 -2.18 12.10 1.19
C GLY A 27 -1.24 11.79 2.35
N ALA A 28 0.06 12.00 2.13
CA ALA A 28 1.10 11.74 3.15
C ALA A 28 0.96 12.60 4.42
N SER A 29 0.19 13.69 4.39
CA SER A 29 -0.09 14.51 5.58
C SER A 29 -1.20 13.95 6.48
N SER A 30 -1.95 12.93 6.03
CA SER A 30 -2.97 12.27 6.87
C SER A 30 -2.35 11.08 7.61
N PRO A 31 -2.40 11.08 8.95
CA PRO A 31 -1.92 9.95 9.74
C PRO A 31 -2.74 8.68 9.49
N GLU A 32 -4.02 8.81 9.09
CA GLU A 32 -4.84 7.66 8.72
C GLU A 32 -4.33 7.01 7.44
N PHE A 33 -3.97 7.81 6.43
CA PHE A 33 -3.40 7.31 5.18
C PHE A 33 -2.05 6.63 5.39
N THR A 34 -1.13 7.28 6.12
CA THR A 34 0.20 6.73 6.38
C THR A 34 0.13 5.45 7.22
N LYS A 35 -0.76 5.39 8.23
CA LYS A 35 -1.01 4.16 9.01
C LYS A 35 -1.53 3.01 8.14
N LEU A 36 -2.47 3.27 7.23
CA LEU A 36 -2.99 2.23 6.33
C LEU A 36 -1.87 1.69 5.42
N CYS A 37 -1.06 2.58 4.85
CA CYS A 37 0.08 2.18 4.03
C CYS A 37 1.12 1.39 4.82
N ALA A 38 1.50 1.85 6.01
CA ALA A 38 2.43 1.15 6.90
C ALA A 38 1.93 -0.26 7.26
N TRP A 39 0.63 -0.39 7.53
CA TRP A 39 0.00 -1.69 7.80
C TRP A 39 0.06 -2.61 6.58
N LEU A 40 -0.34 -2.13 5.39
CA LEU A 40 -0.27 -2.92 4.15
C LEU A 40 1.15 -3.38 3.82
N VAL A 41 2.14 -2.52 4.07
CA VAL A 41 3.56 -2.83 3.91
C VAL A 41 4.01 -3.90 4.90
N SER A 42 3.60 -3.79 6.16
CA SER A 42 3.92 -4.79 7.18
C SER A 42 3.38 -6.17 6.81
N GLU A 43 2.15 -6.25 6.29
CA GLU A 43 1.60 -7.50 5.76
C GLU A 43 2.41 -7.99 4.56
N LEU A 44 2.69 -7.12 3.58
CA LEU A 44 3.49 -7.46 2.40
C LEU A 44 4.90 -7.95 2.75
N ARG A 45 5.52 -7.42 3.80
CA ARG A 45 6.81 -7.89 4.31
C ARG A 45 6.77 -9.36 4.73
N LEU A 46 5.68 -9.79 5.35
CA LEU A 46 5.51 -11.18 5.75
C LEU A 46 5.45 -12.12 4.53
N PHE A 47 4.89 -11.65 3.41
CA PHE A 47 4.76 -12.44 2.18
C PHE A 47 5.96 -12.33 1.25
N CYS A 48 6.46 -11.11 1.02
CA CYS A 48 7.48 -10.80 0.01
C CYS A 48 8.90 -10.63 0.59
N LYS A 49 9.09 -10.77 1.91
CA LYS A 49 10.39 -10.56 2.59
C LYS A 49 11.05 -9.21 2.25
N LEU A 50 10.26 -8.14 2.18
CA LEU A 50 10.74 -6.79 1.89
C LEU A 50 11.66 -6.28 3.01
N GLU A 51 12.77 -5.64 2.66
CA GLU A 51 13.75 -5.09 3.62
C GLU A 51 13.36 -3.69 4.08
N GLU A 52 12.68 -2.91 3.23
CA GLU A 52 12.20 -1.54 3.47
C GLU A 52 10.97 -1.45 4.38
N ASN A 53 11.07 -0.70 5.48
CA ASN A 53 10.02 -0.57 6.51
C ASN A 53 9.35 0.77 6.40
N VAL A 54 8.03 0.79 6.36
CA VAL A 54 7.29 2.04 6.28
C VAL A 54 6.67 2.33 7.64
N GLN A 55 7.04 3.48 8.21
CA GLN A 55 6.51 3.98 9.47
C GLN A 55 5.67 5.25 9.26
N ALA A 56 4.58 5.35 10.01
CA ALA A 56 3.68 6.51 10.00
C ALA A 56 4.15 7.61 10.96
N THR A 57 5.47 7.87 11.02
CA THR A 57 6.11 8.82 11.93
C THR A 57 6.14 10.23 11.35
N ASN A 58 6.78 10.42 10.20
CA ASN A 58 6.94 11.71 9.54
C ASN A 58 6.60 11.60 8.06
N THR A 59 5.99 12.65 7.50
CA THR A 59 5.59 12.73 6.09
C THR A 59 6.75 12.54 5.11
N GLU A 60 7.94 13.03 5.46
CA GLU A 60 9.15 12.97 4.62
C GLU A 60 9.81 11.59 4.69
N GLU A 61 10.05 11.07 5.90
CA GLU A 61 10.58 9.72 6.12
C GLU A 61 9.66 8.67 5.51
N PHE A 62 8.34 8.75 5.76
CA PHE A 62 7.34 7.87 5.17
C PHE A 62 7.43 7.85 3.64
N GLN A 63 7.66 9.00 3.00
CA GLN A 63 7.78 9.07 1.55
C GLN A 63 9.08 8.45 1.02
N LEU A 64 10.18 8.58 1.74
CA LEU A 64 11.45 7.94 1.41
C LEU A 64 11.36 6.42 1.54
N GLU A 65 10.89 5.92 2.68
CA GLU A 65 10.66 4.49 2.94
C GLU A 65 9.67 3.89 1.95
N MET A 66 8.63 4.64 1.58
CA MET A 66 7.69 4.17 0.57
C MET A 66 8.33 4.10 -0.82
N SER A 67 9.28 4.99 -1.12
CA SER A 67 9.97 4.99 -2.41
C SER A 67 10.94 3.81 -2.55
N GLY A 68 11.71 3.47 -1.52
CA GLY A 68 12.60 2.31 -1.60
C GLY A 68 11.80 1.01 -1.59
N LEU A 69 10.72 0.92 -0.81
CA LEU A 69 9.78 -0.21 -0.89
C LEU A 69 9.19 -0.39 -2.31
N LEU A 70 8.78 0.70 -2.95
CA LEU A 70 8.29 0.63 -4.34
C LEU A 70 9.38 0.24 -5.32
N ALA A 71 10.63 0.62 -5.07
CA ALA A 71 11.79 0.21 -5.87
C ALA A 71 12.08 -1.28 -5.71
N GLU A 72 12.05 -1.81 -4.48
CA GLU A 72 12.18 -3.25 -4.20
C GLU A 72 11.08 -4.06 -4.90
N MET A 73 9.84 -3.59 -4.81
CA MET A 73 8.70 -4.21 -5.51
C MET A 73 8.74 -4.03 -7.04
N ASN A 74 9.78 -3.39 -7.60
CA ASN A 74 9.92 -3.09 -9.02
C ASN A 74 8.66 -2.42 -9.59
N CYS A 75 8.14 -1.42 -8.88
CA CYS A 75 6.88 -0.78 -9.24
C CYS A 75 7.00 -0.11 -10.63
N PRO A 76 6.19 -0.50 -11.63
CA PRO A 76 6.30 0.02 -13.00
C PRO A 76 5.73 1.44 -13.14
N TYR A 77 5.16 2.00 -12.07
CA TYR A 77 4.54 3.31 -12.10
C TYR A 77 5.58 4.39 -11.83
N ALA A 78 6.12 4.95 -12.92
CA ALA A 78 7.05 6.07 -12.87
C ALA A 78 6.53 7.26 -12.06
N SER A 79 5.22 7.48 -12.00
CA SER A 79 4.62 8.54 -11.18
C SER A 79 4.83 8.38 -9.66
N LEU A 80 5.16 7.15 -9.20
CA LEU A 80 5.44 6.84 -7.80
C LEU A 80 6.94 6.63 -7.53
N THR A 81 7.71 6.24 -8.54
CA THR A 81 9.14 5.95 -8.42
C THR A 81 10.07 7.04 -8.97
N SER A 82 9.53 7.97 -9.77
CA SER A 82 10.26 9.06 -10.42
C SER A 82 9.76 10.44 -9.99
N GLY A 83 10.61 11.46 -10.09
CA GLY A 83 10.33 12.83 -9.64
C GLY A 83 10.71 13.10 -8.18
N ASP A 84 10.15 14.14 -7.56
CA ASP A 84 10.49 14.59 -6.20
C ASP A 84 9.76 13.75 -5.14
N VAL A 85 10.51 12.93 -4.39
CA VAL A 85 9.96 11.90 -3.47
C VAL A 85 8.97 12.49 -2.48
N THR A 86 9.19 13.72 -2.03
CA THR A 86 8.37 14.44 -1.04
C THR A 86 7.05 14.97 -1.60
N LYS A 87 6.92 15.05 -2.93
CA LYS A 87 5.72 15.58 -3.62
C LYS A 87 4.88 14.48 -4.26
N ARG A 88 5.43 13.26 -4.40
CA ARG A 88 4.74 12.15 -5.08
C ARG A 88 3.46 11.75 -4.36
N LEU A 89 3.43 11.76 -3.03
CA LEU A 89 2.26 11.35 -2.23
C LEU A 89 1.41 12.52 -1.71
N HIS A 90 1.52 13.70 -2.32
CA HIS A 90 0.62 14.84 -2.08
C HIS A 90 -0.57 14.88 -3.05
N ASN A 91 -0.53 14.11 -4.14
CA ASN A 91 -1.61 14.05 -5.11
C ASN A 91 -2.56 12.90 -4.78
N GLN A 92 -3.86 13.20 -4.67
CA GLN A 92 -4.91 12.19 -4.44
C GLN A 92 -4.82 11.03 -5.43
N LYS A 93 -4.55 11.31 -6.72
CA LYS A 93 -4.37 10.29 -7.76
C LYS A 93 -3.21 9.33 -7.44
N ASN A 94 -2.07 9.86 -7.01
CA ASN A 94 -0.90 9.07 -6.67
C ASN A 94 -1.13 8.25 -5.39
N CYS A 95 -1.82 8.83 -4.41
CA CYS A 95 -2.20 8.13 -3.19
C CYS A 95 -3.17 6.96 -3.47
N LEU A 96 -4.16 7.17 -4.34
CA LEU A 96 -5.04 6.08 -4.82
C LEU A 96 -4.26 5.00 -5.56
N LEU A 97 -3.33 5.41 -6.43
CA LEU A 97 -2.51 4.50 -7.21
C LEU A 97 -1.60 3.65 -6.32
N LEU A 98 -0.94 4.26 -5.34
CA LEU A 98 -0.13 3.59 -4.33
C LEU A 98 -0.95 2.55 -3.57
N LEU A 99 -2.11 2.95 -3.04
CA LEU A 99 -2.99 2.05 -2.32
C LEU A 99 -3.45 0.89 -3.19
N SER A 100 -3.83 1.17 -4.44
CA SER A 100 -4.21 0.12 -5.39
C SER A 100 -3.06 -0.84 -5.66
N LYS A 101 -1.83 -0.34 -5.70
CA LYS A 101 -0.63 -1.16 -5.87
C LYS A 101 -0.35 -2.06 -4.68
N LEU A 102 -0.31 -1.49 -3.47
CA LEU A 102 -0.08 -2.25 -2.23
C LEU A 102 -1.14 -3.33 -2.04
N LYS A 103 -2.43 -2.96 -2.20
CA LYS A 103 -3.54 -3.91 -2.17
C LYS A 103 -3.40 -5.01 -3.21
N GLY A 104 -3.11 -4.65 -4.46
CA GLY A 104 -2.97 -5.59 -5.56
C GLY A 104 -1.82 -6.57 -5.33
N CYS A 105 -0.68 -6.10 -4.82
CA CYS A 105 0.43 -6.96 -4.43
C CYS A 105 0.02 -7.90 -3.29
N LEU A 106 -0.63 -7.40 -2.24
CA LEU A 106 -1.01 -8.24 -1.09
C LEU A 106 -2.04 -9.30 -1.48
N GLN A 107 -3.01 -8.91 -2.30
CA GLN A 107 -4.01 -9.81 -2.85
C GLN A 107 -3.38 -10.87 -3.75
N ALA A 108 -2.44 -10.50 -4.63
CA ALA A 108 -1.71 -11.44 -5.46
C ALA A 108 -0.93 -12.45 -4.61
N ASN A 109 -0.26 -12.00 -3.55
CA ASN A 109 0.42 -12.88 -2.59
C ASN A 109 -0.55 -13.80 -1.86
N LEU A 110 -1.70 -13.30 -1.41
CA LEU A 110 -2.74 -14.12 -0.78
C LEU A 110 -3.27 -15.18 -1.74
N PHE A 111 -3.49 -14.83 -3.01
CA PHE A 111 -3.88 -15.80 -4.03
C PHE A 111 -2.79 -16.83 -4.26
N LEU A 112 -1.52 -16.45 -4.33
CA LEU A 112 -0.40 -17.40 -4.47
C LEU A 112 -0.31 -18.34 -3.25
N CYS A 113 -0.42 -17.80 -2.04
CA CYS A 113 -0.44 -18.60 -0.80
C CYS A 113 -1.65 -19.54 -0.73
N LYS A 114 -2.84 -19.11 -1.18
CA LYS A 114 -4.04 -19.96 -1.25
C LYS A 114 -3.96 -21.00 -2.37
N ASN A 115 -3.33 -20.67 -3.51
CA ASN A 115 -3.14 -21.61 -4.61
C ASN A 115 -2.07 -22.67 -4.28
N HIS A 116 -1.09 -22.38 -3.42
CA HIS A 116 -0.15 -23.40 -2.94
C HIS A 116 -0.83 -24.50 -2.10
N SER A 117 -2.05 -24.28 -1.59
CA SER A 117 -2.85 -25.33 -0.96
C SER A 117 -3.68 -26.17 -1.96
N ILE A 118 -3.66 -25.85 -3.26
CA ILE A 118 -4.42 -26.56 -4.30
C ILE A 118 -3.50 -27.41 -5.20
N VAL A 119 -2.20 -27.11 -5.28
CA VAL A 119 -1.23 -27.91 -6.06
C VAL A 119 -0.60 -29.07 -5.27
N SER A 120 -1.24 -29.54 -4.20
CA SER A 120 -0.88 -30.82 -3.53
C SER A 120 -1.81 -31.98 -3.89
N TYR A 121 -2.68 -31.80 -4.88
CA TYR A 121 -3.48 -32.89 -5.46
C TYR A 121 -3.28 -32.95 -6.97
N THR A 122 -2.12 -33.45 -7.38
CA THR A 122 -1.93 -34.18 -8.64
C THR A 122 -0.94 -35.29 -8.39
#